data_AF-A0A9Q1MC46-F1
#
_entry.id   AF-A0A9Q1MC46-F1
#
_cell.length_a   1.000
_cell.length_b   1.000
_cell.length_c   1.000
_cell.angle_alpha   90.00
_cell.angle_beta   90.00
_cell.angle_gamma   90.00
#
_symmetry.space_group_name_H-M   'P 1'
#
loop_
_entity.id
_entity.type
_entity.pdbx_description
1 polymer ?
#
loop_
_entity_poly.entity_id
_entity_poly.type
_entity_poly.pdbx_seq_one_letter_code
_entity_poly.pdbx_strand_id
1 'polypeptide(L)'
;MAAIKLVIPLGVNYGISFSKLQGINNVAINVPEASLLVNRSQCKADGYNFKFYSSSSSKSYAHNKFHYRQISQLVKSNNKRAFLVDTLALVRRLEAQDVPSKQAEAITSAITEVLNDSLENIAHSFVSLAEMQKSDLVQEANLSKFKSQVQSSQESHFSLLQHETEKLRNDIEKVRSELRYEIDKLTAGQRLDLNLERGCIRDELAKQNTETSNLTNKLDREIHALRAQLEAGKYEVIKYCIGTLVSISAVGLAVLRLYA
;
A
#
# COMPACT_ATOMS: atom_id res chain seq x y z
N MET A 1 -50.96 14.20 18.03
CA MET A 1 -49.91 13.82 17.05
C MET A 1 -48.59 13.70 17.81
N ALA A 2 -48.23 12.50 18.26
CA ALA A 2 -47.05 12.27 19.09
C ALA A 2 -45.83 12.01 18.21
N ALA A 3 -44.74 12.74 18.43
CA ALA A 3 -43.47 12.57 17.71
C ALA A 3 -42.59 11.54 18.43
N ILE A 4 -42.24 10.46 17.73
CA ILE A 4 -41.31 9.43 18.20
C ILE A 4 -39.89 9.87 17.83
N LYS A 5 -39.05 10.11 18.84
CA LYS A 5 -37.64 10.49 18.70
C LYS A 5 -36.79 9.22 18.57
N LEU A 6 -36.32 8.93 17.35
CA LEU A 6 -35.45 7.80 17.07
C LEU A 6 -33.99 8.22 17.34
N VAL A 7 -33.34 7.59 18.32
CA VAL A 7 -31.92 7.78 18.64
C VAL A 7 -31.15 6.60 18.05
N ILE A 8 -30.29 6.87 17.07
CA ILE A 8 -29.37 5.89 16.46
C ILE A 8 -27.96 6.20 17.00
N PRO A 9 -27.28 5.30 17.72
CA PRO A 9 -25.87 5.48 18.07
C PRO A 9 -24.99 5.06 16.89
N LEU A 10 -24.35 6.02 16.23
CA LEU A 10 -23.30 5.77 15.25
C LEU A 10 -22.01 5.35 15.98
N GLY A 11 -21.56 4.13 15.72
CA GLY A 11 -20.32 3.57 16.25
C GLY A 11 -19.08 4.27 15.70
N VAL A 12 -18.26 4.74 16.64
CA VAL A 12 -16.81 4.97 16.66
C VAL A 12 -16.10 5.16 15.30
N ASN A 13 -15.76 6.43 15.04
CA ASN A 13 -14.88 6.93 13.98
C ASN A 13 -13.54 6.19 13.89
N TYR A 14 -13.22 5.63 12.72
CA TYR A 14 -11.82 5.44 12.29
C TYR A 14 -11.35 6.76 11.65
N GLY A 15 -10.73 7.61 12.47
CA GLY A 15 -10.15 8.88 12.00
C GLY A 15 -8.83 8.64 11.27
N ILE A 16 -8.84 8.72 9.94
CA ILE A 16 -7.65 8.94 9.13
C ILE A 16 -7.23 10.40 9.36
N SER A 17 -6.23 10.64 10.22
CA SER A 17 -5.66 11.98 10.37
C SER A 17 -4.50 12.15 9.38
N PHE A 18 -4.73 12.91 8.31
CA PHE A 18 -3.66 13.47 7.49
C PHE A 18 -3.17 14.77 8.14
N SER A 19 -2.11 14.71 8.94
CA SER A 19 -1.39 15.91 9.39
C SER A 19 -0.23 16.21 8.45
N LYS A 20 -0.39 17.31 7.71
CA LYS A 20 0.61 17.99 6.89
C LYS A 20 1.69 18.55 7.81
N LEU A 21 2.88 17.97 7.81
CA LEU A 21 4.01 18.44 8.63
C LEU A 21 4.76 19.57 7.90
N GLN A 22 4.54 20.80 8.37
CA GLN A 22 5.45 21.93 8.21
C GLN A 22 5.64 22.58 9.58
N GLY A 23 6.89 22.75 10.00
CA GLY A 23 7.25 23.67 11.08
C GLY A 23 7.46 23.04 12.45
N ILE A 24 8.72 23.00 12.86
CA ILE A 24 9.22 22.70 14.19
C ILE A 24 8.77 23.82 15.15
N ASN A 25 8.32 23.48 16.36
CA ASN A 25 8.67 24.18 17.61
C ASN A 25 8.22 23.38 18.85
N ASN A 26 9.16 23.23 19.77
CA ASN A 26 9.07 22.49 21.02
C ASN A 26 8.02 23.09 21.97
N VAL A 27 7.11 22.26 22.46
CA VAL A 27 6.40 22.49 23.72
C VAL A 27 6.38 21.16 24.48
N ALA A 28 7.12 21.11 25.58
CA ALA A 28 7.09 20.01 26.53
C ALA A 28 5.79 20.09 27.34
N ILE A 29 4.99 19.02 27.33
CA ILE A 29 3.88 18.83 28.26
C ILE A 29 4.14 17.54 29.04
N ASN A 30 4.47 17.71 30.31
CA ASN A 30 4.64 16.67 31.33
C ASN A 30 3.27 16.11 31.73
N VAL A 31 3.02 14.81 31.54
CA VAL A 31 1.96 14.01 32.22
C VAL A 31 2.44 12.53 32.29
N PRO A 32 2.22 11.78 33.40
CA PRO A 32 3.17 10.82 33.95
C PRO A 32 3.10 9.38 33.38
N GLU A 33 4.18 8.64 33.61
CA GLU A 33 4.42 7.26 33.17
C GLU A 33 3.33 6.25 33.57
N ALA A 34 2.82 5.53 32.57
CA ALA A 34 2.45 4.12 32.71
C ALA A 34 3.10 3.36 31.55
N SER A 35 4.01 2.46 31.89
CA SER A 35 4.96 1.77 31.03
C SER A 35 4.28 0.86 29.99
N LEU A 36 4.20 1.31 28.74
CA LEU A 36 3.94 0.49 27.56
C LEU A 36 5.28 0.03 26.97
N LEU A 37 5.59 -1.27 27.08
CA LEU A 37 6.72 -1.87 26.38
C LEU A 37 6.42 -1.94 24.87
N VAL A 38 6.82 -0.90 24.15
CA VAL A 38 6.78 -0.82 22.69
C VAL A 38 8.03 -1.51 22.13
N ASN A 39 7.87 -2.71 21.57
CA ASN A 39 8.94 -3.33 20.79
C ASN A 39 9.06 -2.63 19.42
N ARG A 40 10.19 -1.95 19.23
CA ARG A 40 10.50 -1.10 18.08
C ARG A 40 11.42 -1.85 17.12
N SER A 41 10.88 -2.53 16.13
CA SER A 41 11.66 -3.07 15.00
C SER A 41 11.60 -2.09 13.82
N GLN A 42 12.72 -1.42 13.55
CA GLN A 42 12.89 -0.54 12.39
C GLN A 42 13.54 -1.32 11.25
N CYS A 43 12.85 -1.42 10.11
CA CYS A 43 13.48 -1.76 8.83
C CYS A 43 13.48 -0.49 7.97
N LYS A 44 14.68 -0.01 7.59
CA LYS A 44 14.87 1.12 6.69
C LYS A 44 14.75 0.63 5.24
N ALA A 45 13.78 1.17 4.51
CA ALA A 45 13.76 1.18 3.05
C ALA A 45 13.45 2.62 2.60
N ASP A 46 14.05 3.03 1.50
CA ASP A 46 14.21 4.41 1.07
C ASP A 46 12.91 5.26 1.10
N GLY A 47 13.03 6.44 1.70
CA GLY A 47 12.14 7.60 1.48
C GLY A 47 10.77 7.60 2.16
N TYR A 48 10.22 6.46 2.58
CA TYR A 48 8.86 6.40 3.14
C TYR A 48 8.84 5.70 4.51
N ASN A 49 8.50 6.45 5.55
CA ASN A 49 8.45 5.96 6.93
C ASN A 49 7.12 5.21 7.15
N PHE A 50 7.08 3.93 6.81
CA PHE A 50 5.90 3.10 7.05
C PHE A 50 5.87 2.63 8.52
N LYS A 51 5.08 3.32 9.36
CA LYS A 51 4.82 2.88 10.74
C LYS A 51 3.76 1.77 10.73
N PHE A 52 4.19 0.52 10.84
CA PHE A 52 3.29 -0.57 11.22
C PHE A 52 2.96 -0.44 12.71
N TYR A 53 1.73 0.02 13.02
CA TYR A 53 1.18 -0.11 14.36
C TYR A 53 0.65 -1.55 14.53
N SER A 54 1.53 -2.46 14.95
CA SER A 54 1.09 -3.76 15.44
C SER A 54 0.54 -3.56 16.85
N SER A 55 -0.76 -3.25 16.96
CA SER A 55 -1.46 -3.32 18.23
C SER A 55 -1.52 -4.78 18.65
N SER A 56 -0.52 -5.22 19.42
CA SER A 56 -0.61 -6.44 20.21
C SER A 56 -1.66 -6.19 21.28
N SER A 57 -2.92 -6.38 20.92
CA SER A 57 -4.03 -6.37 21.85
C SER A 57 -3.93 -7.64 22.68
N SER A 58 -3.05 -7.61 23.68
CA SER A 58 -3.17 -8.50 24.84
C SER A 58 -4.42 -8.06 25.59
N LYS A 59 -5.59 -8.42 25.04
CA LYS A 59 -6.79 -8.56 25.85
C LYS A 59 -6.45 -9.70 26.79
N SER A 60 -5.97 -9.35 27.97
CA SER A 60 -6.08 -10.22 29.12
C SER A 60 -7.57 -10.50 29.23
N TYR A 61 -7.99 -11.65 28.70
CA TYR A 61 -9.29 -12.20 29.00
C TYR A 61 -9.21 -12.48 30.50
N ALA A 62 -9.55 -11.47 31.29
CA ALA A 62 -9.92 -11.67 32.67
C ALA A 62 -10.93 -12.82 32.60
N HIS A 63 -10.47 -13.99 33.05
CA HIS A 63 -11.28 -15.17 33.16
C HIS A 63 -12.47 -14.69 33.98
N ASN A 64 -13.61 -14.47 33.33
CA ASN A 64 -14.87 -14.26 34.03
C ASN A 64 -15.10 -15.61 34.69
N LYS A 65 -14.51 -15.74 35.88
CA LYS A 65 -14.79 -16.78 36.84
C LYS A 65 -16.23 -16.49 37.21
N PHE A 66 -17.14 -16.96 36.38
CA PHE A 66 -18.54 -17.09 36.73
C PHE A 66 -18.50 -17.84 38.05
N HIS A 67 -18.75 -17.09 39.12
CA HIS A 67 -18.96 -17.65 40.43
C HIS A 67 -20.24 -18.48 40.28
N TYR A 68 -20.08 -19.74 39.87
CA TYR A 68 -21.05 -20.76 40.21
C TYR A 68 -21.12 -20.68 41.72
N ARG A 69 -22.24 -20.14 42.20
CA ARG A 69 -22.69 -20.32 43.58
C ARG A 69 -22.55 -21.84 43.77
N GLN A 70 -21.60 -22.28 44.59
CA GLN A 70 -21.52 -23.68 44.97
C GLN A 70 -22.84 -23.97 45.69
N ILE A 71 -23.84 -24.42 44.92
CA ILE A 71 -24.98 -25.10 45.50
C ILE A 71 -24.35 -26.37 46.03
N SER A 72 -24.24 -26.37 47.35
CA SER A 72 -23.63 -27.37 48.19
C SER A 72 -23.80 -28.75 47.56
N GLN A 73 -22.71 -29.53 47.52
CA GLN A 73 -22.77 -30.96 47.25
C GLN A 73 -23.81 -31.59 48.18
N LEU A 74 -25.06 -31.65 47.72
CA LEU A 74 -26.08 -32.42 48.40
C LEU A 74 -25.81 -33.86 47.96
N VAL A 75 -25.08 -34.53 48.83
CA VAL A 75 -25.05 -35.97 49.09
C VAL A 75 -25.68 -36.81 47.97
N LYS A 76 -24.89 -37.73 47.41
CA LYS A 76 -25.40 -38.91 46.68
C LYS A 76 -26.45 -39.61 47.55
N SER A 77 -27.70 -39.21 47.46
CA SER A 77 -28.82 -39.99 47.98
C SER A 77 -29.60 -40.48 46.77
N ASN A 78 -29.53 -41.80 46.58
CA ASN A 78 -30.36 -42.54 45.63
C ASN A 78 -31.77 -41.94 45.58
N ASN A 79 -32.12 -41.30 44.45
CA ASN A 79 -33.45 -40.93 43.98
C ASN A 79 -34.50 -40.38 44.96
N LYS A 80 -34.12 -39.86 46.13
CA LYS A 80 -35.04 -39.20 47.05
C LYS A 80 -34.33 -37.99 47.63
N ARG A 81 -34.64 -36.81 47.10
CA ARG A 81 -34.37 -35.53 47.75
C ARG A 81 -35.26 -35.48 48.98
N ALA A 82 -34.80 -36.03 50.10
CA ALA A 82 -35.62 -36.20 51.28
C ALA A 82 -35.78 -34.87 52.01
N PHE A 83 -36.94 -34.23 51.88
CA PHE A 83 -37.42 -33.37 52.95
C PHE A 83 -37.84 -34.31 54.07
N LEU A 84 -37.05 -34.35 55.15
CA LEU A 84 -37.37 -35.17 56.32
C LEU A 84 -38.50 -34.48 57.10
N VAL A 85 -39.72 -34.58 56.58
CA VAL A 85 -40.92 -34.29 57.36
C VAL A 85 -41.10 -35.44 58.33
N ASP A 86 -40.85 -35.17 59.62
CA ASP A 86 -41.17 -36.12 60.69
C ASP A 86 -42.70 -36.17 60.85
N THR A 87 -43.31 -37.11 60.14
CA THR A 87 -44.76 -37.32 60.12
C THR A 87 -45.28 -37.69 61.51
N LEU A 88 -44.52 -38.46 62.28
CA LEU A 88 -44.89 -38.84 63.64
C LEU A 88 -44.90 -37.63 64.57
N ALA A 89 -43.85 -36.81 64.55
CA ALA A 89 -43.80 -35.60 65.36
C ALA A 89 -44.88 -34.59 64.94
N LEU A 90 -45.23 -34.51 63.66
CA LEU A 90 -46.30 -33.63 63.18
C LEU A 90 -47.68 -34.08 63.68
N VAL A 91 -47.98 -35.37 63.60
CA VAL A 91 -49.23 -35.95 64.15
C VAL A 91 -49.31 -35.71 65.67
N ARG A 92 -48.22 -35.96 66.41
CA ARG A 92 -48.19 -35.75 67.87
C ARG A 92 -48.39 -34.29 68.27
N ARG A 93 -47.89 -33.34 67.47
CA ARG A 93 -48.12 -31.91 67.70
C ARG A 93 -49.57 -31.50 67.42
N LEU A 94 -50.22 -32.09 66.42
CA LEU A 94 -51.63 -31.85 66.14
C LEU A 94 -52.53 -32.45 67.23
N GLU A 95 -52.22 -33.65 67.69
CA GLU A 95 -52.90 -34.29 68.83
C GLU A 95 -52.75 -33.47 70.12
N ALA A 96 -51.60 -32.83 70.34
CA ALA A 96 -51.38 -31.92 71.48
C ALA A 96 -52.16 -30.59 71.40
N GLN A 97 -52.80 -30.30 70.27
CA GLN A 97 -53.69 -29.15 70.05
C GLN A 97 -55.16 -29.59 69.97
N ASP A 98 -55.50 -30.71 70.62
CA ASP A 98 -56.84 -31.31 70.67
C ASP A 98 -57.41 -31.75 69.30
N VAL A 99 -56.56 -31.97 68.29
CA VAL A 99 -56.99 -32.54 67.00
C VAL A 99 -57.14 -34.07 67.13
N PRO A 100 -58.29 -34.65 66.76
CA PRO A 100 -58.49 -36.10 66.76
C PRO A 100 -57.43 -36.82 65.91
N SER A 101 -56.88 -37.92 66.42
CA SER A 101 -55.77 -38.67 65.80
C SER A 101 -55.98 -38.97 64.29
N LYS A 102 -57.19 -39.39 63.90
CA LYS A 102 -57.53 -39.64 62.48
C LYS A 102 -57.49 -38.39 61.60
N GLN A 103 -57.87 -37.23 62.16
CA GLN A 103 -57.82 -35.96 61.44
C GLN A 103 -56.38 -35.43 61.37
N ALA A 104 -55.61 -35.59 62.45
CA ALA A 104 -54.19 -35.24 62.47
C ALA A 104 -53.38 -36.05 61.44
N GLU A 105 -53.68 -37.34 61.28
CA GLU A 105 -53.09 -38.21 60.26
C GLU A 105 -53.48 -37.78 58.84
N ALA A 106 -54.77 -37.49 58.59
CA ALA A 106 -55.25 -37.03 57.30
C ALA A 106 -54.63 -35.67 56.88
N ILE A 107 -54.54 -34.72 57.80
CA ILE A 107 -53.91 -33.41 57.58
C ILE A 107 -52.41 -33.59 57.28
N THR A 108 -51.73 -34.42 58.06
CA THR A 108 -50.32 -34.73 57.85
C THR A 108 -50.10 -35.37 56.48
N SER A 109 -50.97 -36.30 56.06
CA SER A 109 -50.93 -36.94 54.74
C SER A 109 -51.08 -35.92 53.61
N ALA A 110 -52.09 -35.04 53.69
CA ALA A 110 -52.32 -34.01 52.66
C ALA A 110 -51.15 -33.04 52.55
N ILE A 111 -50.53 -32.65 53.67
CA ILE A 111 -49.33 -31.79 53.69
C ILE A 111 -48.15 -32.51 53.04
N THR A 112 -47.92 -33.78 53.36
CA THR A 112 -46.83 -34.55 52.74
C THR A 112 -47.01 -34.73 51.23
N GLU A 113 -48.25 -34.88 50.75
CA GLU A 113 -48.56 -35.00 49.33
C GLU A 113 -48.26 -33.70 48.58
N VAL A 114 -48.79 -32.57 49.06
CA VAL A 114 -48.52 -31.24 48.45
C VAL A 114 -47.03 -30.90 48.46
N LEU A 115 -46.30 -31.27 49.51
CA LEU A 115 -44.85 -31.08 49.58
C LEU A 115 -44.08 -31.93 48.58
N ASN A 116 -44.47 -33.20 48.40
CA ASN A 116 -43.87 -34.08 47.40
C ASN A 116 -44.11 -33.55 45.97
N ASP A 117 -45.33 -33.14 45.66
CA ASP A 117 -45.69 -32.58 44.35
C ASP A 117 -44.93 -31.28 44.07
N SER A 118 -44.87 -30.40 45.07
CA SER A 118 -44.12 -29.14 44.96
C SER A 118 -42.63 -29.39 44.72
N LEU A 119 -42.06 -30.42 45.35
CA LEU A 119 -40.66 -30.76 45.21
C LEU A 119 -40.34 -31.37 43.84
N GLU A 120 -41.19 -32.25 43.33
CA GLU A 120 -41.03 -32.85 42.00
C GLU A 120 -41.09 -31.76 40.92
N ASN A 121 -42.04 -30.83 41.03
CA ASN A 121 -42.15 -29.68 40.13
C ASN A 121 -40.90 -28.78 40.18
N ILE A 122 -40.37 -28.52 41.37
CA ILE A 122 -39.11 -27.77 41.53
C ILE A 122 -37.93 -28.56 40.97
N ALA A 123 -37.89 -29.89 41.14
CA ALA A 123 -36.82 -30.74 40.63
C ALA A 123 -36.72 -30.70 39.11
N HIS A 124 -37.86 -30.64 38.39
CA HIS A 124 -37.89 -30.46 36.94
C HIS A 124 -37.36 -29.09 36.47
N SER A 125 -37.35 -28.07 37.32
CA SER A 125 -36.77 -26.75 36.99
C SER A 125 -35.25 -26.71 37.13
N PHE A 126 -34.63 -27.75 37.70
CA PHE A 126 -33.18 -27.84 37.87
C PHE A 126 -32.59 -28.84 36.88
N VAL A 127 -31.48 -28.45 36.25
CA VAL A 127 -30.66 -29.35 35.44
C VAL A 127 -29.80 -30.20 36.38
N SER A 128 -29.65 -31.50 36.09
CA SER A 128 -28.77 -32.35 36.88
C SER A 128 -27.31 -31.94 36.73
N LEU A 129 -26.48 -32.20 37.74
CA LEU A 129 -25.05 -31.86 37.68
C LEU A 129 -24.35 -32.56 36.50
N ALA A 130 -24.76 -33.79 36.18
CA ALA A 130 -24.21 -34.56 35.06
C ALA A 130 -24.56 -33.93 33.70
N GLU A 131 -25.79 -33.45 33.53
CA GLU A 131 -26.21 -32.77 32.30
C GLU A 131 -25.54 -31.40 32.14
N MET A 132 -25.40 -30.63 33.23
CA MET A 132 -24.66 -29.36 33.24
C MET A 132 -23.19 -29.58 32.85
N GLN A 133 -22.51 -30.56 33.46
CA GLN A 133 -21.13 -30.87 33.09
C GLN A 133 -21.00 -31.31 31.62
N LYS A 134 -21.96 -32.06 31.11
CA LYS A 134 -21.99 -32.44 29.69
C LYS A 134 -22.16 -31.22 28.79
N SER A 135 -23.06 -30.28 29.11
CA SER A 135 -23.21 -29.06 28.31
C SER A 135 -21.96 -28.20 28.34
N ASP A 136 -21.30 -28.09 29.49
CA ASP A 136 -20.05 -27.34 29.64
C ASP A 136 -18.93 -27.93 28.78
N LEU A 137 -18.76 -29.26 28.79
CA LEU A 137 -17.78 -29.95 27.95
C LEU A 137 -18.05 -29.75 26.44
N VAL A 138 -19.32 -29.80 26.03
CA VAL A 138 -19.70 -29.55 24.63
C VAL A 138 -19.44 -28.10 24.24
N GLN A 139 -19.74 -27.14 25.13
CA GLN A 139 -19.47 -25.73 24.90
C GLN A 139 -17.97 -25.46 24.78
N GLU A 140 -17.16 -26.02 25.68
CA GLU A 140 -15.70 -25.91 25.65
C GLU A 140 -15.11 -26.51 24.36
N ALA A 141 -15.60 -27.67 23.93
CA ALA A 141 -15.20 -28.30 22.68
C ALA A 141 -15.54 -27.44 21.45
N ASN A 142 -16.74 -26.85 21.41
CA ASN A 142 -17.17 -25.97 20.34
C ASN A 142 -16.34 -24.67 20.30
N LEU A 143 -16.05 -24.09 21.46
CA LEU A 143 -15.20 -22.89 21.58
C LEU A 143 -13.79 -23.19 21.11
N SER A 144 -13.21 -24.33 21.52
CA SER A 144 -11.90 -24.78 21.07
C SER A 144 -11.85 -24.98 19.54
N LYS A 145 -12.88 -25.64 18.98
CA LYS A 145 -13.00 -25.81 17.51
C LYS A 145 -13.09 -24.47 16.80
N PHE A 146 -13.95 -23.57 17.26
CA PHE A 146 -14.08 -22.22 16.70
C PHE A 146 -12.75 -21.46 16.75
N LYS A 147 -12.04 -21.49 17.88
CA LYS A 147 -10.73 -20.89 18.03
C LYS A 147 -9.73 -21.44 17.02
N SER A 148 -9.68 -22.76 16.85
CA SER A 148 -8.78 -23.40 15.87
C SER A 148 -9.09 -23.00 14.43
N GLN A 149 -10.38 -22.90 14.07
CA GLN A 149 -10.80 -22.46 12.73
C GLN A 149 -10.46 -21.01 12.47
N VAL A 150 -10.69 -20.12 13.44
CA VAL A 150 -10.32 -18.70 13.34
C VAL A 150 -8.80 -18.56 13.18
N GLN A 151 -8.02 -19.25 14.00
CA GLN A 151 -6.56 -19.21 13.93
C GLN A 151 -6.05 -19.74 12.58
N SER A 152 -6.54 -20.90 12.14
CA SER A 152 -6.16 -21.49 10.84
C SER A 152 -6.55 -20.60 9.67
N SER A 153 -7.75 -20.01 9.70
CA SER A 153 -8.20 -19.06 8.67
C SER A 153 -7.31 -17.82 8.65
N GLN A 154 -7.02 -17.23 9.81
CA GLN A 154 -6.16 -16.06 9.91
C GLN A 154 -4.75 -16.34 9.38
N GLU A 155 -4.15 -17.47 9.75
CA GLU A 155 -2.82 -17.87 9.29
C GLU A 155 -2.80 -18.14 7.77
N SER A 156 -3.84 -18.77 7.23
CA SER A 156 -3.99 -19.00 5.80
C SER A 156 -4.12 -17.69 5.02
N HIS A 157 -4.98 -16.77 5.47
CA HIS A 157 -5.14 -15.47 4.82
C HIS A 157 -3.86 -14.62 4.92
N PHE A 158 -3.19 -14.65 6.07
CA PHE A 158 -1.92 -13.95 6.23
C PHE A 158 -0.83 -14.51 5.31
N SER A 159 -0.72 -15.83 5.21
CA SER A 159 0.25 -16.50 4.32
C SER A 159 -0.03 -16.18 2.85
N LEU A 160 -1.31 -16.16 2.44
CA LEU A 160 -1.71 -15.77 1.09
C LEU A 160 -1.33 -14.32 0.79
N LEU A 161 -1.69 -13.39 1.68
CA LEU A 161 -1.37 -11.97 1.51
C LEU A 161 0.14 -11.72 1.49
N GLN A 162 0.90 -12.43 2.33
CA GLN A 162 2.36 -12.33 2.33
C GLN A 162 2.94 -12.83 1.00
N HIS A 163 2.47 -13.96 0.48
CA HIS A 163 2.89 -14.49 -0.81
C HIS A 163 2.53 -13.55 -1.96
N GLU A 164 1.31 -13.00 -2.00
CA GLU A 164 0.90 -12.03 -3.02
C GLU A 164 1.72 -10.73 -2.96
N THR A 165 2.00 -10.25 -1.75
CA THR A 165 2.86 -9.06 -1.54
C THR A 165 4.27 -9.31 -2.06
N GLU A 166 4.84 -10.48 -1.79
CA GLU A 166 6.18 -10.84 -2.26
C GLU A 166 6.21 -11.03 -3.79
N LYS A 167 5.16 -11.64 -4.36
CA LYS A 167 5.00 -11.75 -5.81
C LYS A 167 4.95 -10.38 -6.48
N LEU A 168 4.11 -9.48 -5.98
CA LEU A 168 3.99 -8.11 -6.51
C LEU A 168 5.32 -7.33 -6.36
N ARG A 169 6.02 -7.51 -5.24
CA ARG A 169 7.35 -6.93 -5.03
C ARG A 169 8.34 -7.40 -6.10
N ASN A 170 8.37 -8.70 -6.40
CA ASN A 170 9.24 -9.27 -7.43
C ASN A 170 8.88 -8.77 -8.83
N ASP A 171 7.58 -8.68 -9.16
CA ASP A 171 7.11 -8.13 -10.43
C ASP A 171 7.53 -6.66 -10.60
N ILE A 172 7.45 -5.86 -9.52
CA ILE A 172 7.91 -4.46 -9.51
C ILE A 172 9.42 -4.36 -9.77
N GLU A 173 10.24 -5.18 -9.09
CA GLU A 173 11.69 -5.16 -9.32
C GLU A 173 12.05 -5.60 -10.74
N LYS A 174 11.34 -6.61 -11.28
CA LYS A 174 11.51 -7.05 -12.66
C LYS A 174 11.23 -5.91 -13.64
N VAL A 175 10.04 -5.29 -13.58
CA VAL A 175 9.67 -4.17 -14.45
C VAL A 175 10.65 -3.01 -14.29
N ARG A 176 11.09 -2.70 -13.07
CA ARG A 176 12.09 -1.66 -12.82
C ARG A 176 13.42 -1.96 -13.53
N SER A 177 13.89 -3.20 -13.47
CA SER A 177 15.13 -3.61 -14.12
C SER A 177 15.03 -3.56 -15.65
N GLU A 178 13.91 -4.01 -16.22
CA GLU A 178 13.64 -3.96 -17.66
C GLU A 178 13.58 -2.51 -18.17
N LEU A 179 12.87 -1.63 -17.47
CA LEU A 179 12.80 -0.21 -17.82
C LEU A 179 14.16 0.46 -17.76
N ARG A 180 14.96 0.16 -16.73
CA ARG A 180 16.32 0.72 -16.62
C ARG A 180 17.20 0.27 -17.79
N TYR A 181 17.12 -1.00 -18.17
CA TYR A 181 17.84 -1.52 -19.33
C TYR A 181 17.41 -0.84 -20.63
N GLU A 182 16.10 -0.67 -20.87
CA GLU A 182 15.62 0.02 -22.07
C GLU A 182 16.01 1.50 -22.10
N ILE A 183 16.00 2.19 -20.95
CA ILE A 183 16.50 3.58 -20.85
C ILE A 183 17.99 3.65 -21.22
N ASP A 184 18.83 2.77 -20.65
CA ASP A 184 20.26 2.75 -20.91
C ASP A 184 20.55 2.44 -22.38
N LYS A 185 19.83 1.47 -22.95
CA LYS A 185 19.91 1.08 -24.35
C LYS A 185 19.48 2.21 -25.29
N LEU A 186 18.35 2.87 -25.04
CA LEU A 186 17.86 4.00 -25.83
C LEU A 186 18.82 5.19 -25.73
N THR A 187 19.34 5.48 -24.54
CA THR A 187 20.30 6.57 -24.32
C THR A 187 21.60 6.31 -25.07
N ALA A 188 22.12 5.08 -25.02
CA ALA A 188 23.29 4.69 -25.79
C ALA A 188 23.03 4.74 -27.30
N GLY A 189 21.86 4.30 -27.76
CA GLY A 189 21.43 4.37 -29.16
C GLY A 189 21.36 5.82 -29.66
N GLN A 190 20.69 6.70 -28.94
CA GLN A 190 20.60 8.12 -29.26
C GLN A 190 21.96 8.80 -29.29
N ARG A 191 22.84 8.48 -28.33
CA ARG A 191 24.20 9.01 -28.31
C ARG A 191 25.00 8.54 -29.53
N LEU A 192 24.86 7.28 -29.94
CA LEU A 192 25.51 6.76 -31.14
C LEU A 192 25.00 7.47 -32.39
N ASP A 193 23.68 7.58 -32.54
CA ASP A 193 23.02 8.23 -33.67
C ASP A 193 23.52 9.67 -33.86
N LEU A 194 23.49 10.48 -32.80
CA LEU A 194 24.01 11.84 -32.81
C LEU A 194 25.51 11.92 -33.17
N ASN A 195 26.30 10.92 -32.77
CA ASN A 195 27.73 10.90 -33.11
C ASN A 195 27.95 10.52 -34.58
N LEU A 196 27.14 9.62 -35.13
CA LEU A 196 27.19 9.25 -36.55
C LEU A 196 26.72 10.41 -37.44
N GLU A 197 25.60 11.06 -37.11
CA GLU A 197 25.13 12.25 -37.82
C GLU A 197 26.15 13.38 -37.77
N ARG A 198 26.76 13.62 -36.59
CA ARG A 198 27.82 14.62 -36.44
C ARG A 198 29.07 14.27 -37.27
N GLY A 199 29.40 12.99 -37.39
CA GLY A 199 30.47 12.49 -38.26
C GLY A 199 30.15 12.79 -39.73
N CYS A 200 28.96 12.39 -40.18
CA CYS A 200 28.48 12.61 -41.54
C CYS A 200 28.46 14.11 -41.92
N ILE A 201 27.93 14.97 -41.06
CA ILE A 201 27.92 16.43 -41.28
C ILE A 201 29.35 16.96 -41.42
N ARG A 202 30.30 16.46 -40.63
CA ARG A 202 31.71 16.88 -40.71
C ARG A 202 32.34 16.46 -42.04
N ASP A 203 32.06 15.24 -42.50
CA ASP A 203 32.60 14.72 -43.76
C ASP A 203 32.02 15.48 -44.96
N GLU A 204 30.71 15.75 -44.97
CA GLU A 204 30.06 16.56 -46.02
C GLU A 204 30.56 18.01 -46.00
N LEU A 205 30.76 18.60 -44.81
CA LEU A 205 31.34 19.93 -44.68
C LEU A 205 32.78 19.98 -45.20
N ALA A 206 33.60 18.97 -44.88
CA ALA A 206 34.97 18.88 -45.37
C ALA A 206 34.99 18.77 -46.90
N LYS A 207 34.11 17.95 -47.48
CA LYS A 207 33.93 17.82 -48.92
C LYS A 207 33.54 19.15 -49.56
N GLN A 208 32.51 19.83 -49.07
CA GLN A 208 32.11 21.15 -49.58
C GLN A 208 33.23 22.18 -49.48
N ASN A 209 34.02 22.16 -48.40
CA ASN A 209 35.17 23.05 -48.25
C ASN A 209 36.26 22.77 -49.30
N THR A 210 36.54 21.50 -49.61
CA THR A 210 37.47 21.14 -50.69
C THR A 210 36.96 21.54 -52.07
N GLU A 211 35.66 21.34 -52.35
CA GLU A 211 35.02 21.76 -53.60
C GLU A 211 35.09 23.29 -53.76
N THR A 212 34.77 24.02 -52.69
CA THR A 212 34.86 25.49 -52.64
C THR A 212 36.28 25.96 -52.89
N SER A 213 37.28 25.40 -52.18
CA SER A 213 38.69 25.76 -52.38
C SER A 213 39.17 25.46 -53.80
N ASN A 214 38.77 24.32 -54.37
CA ASN A 214 39.08 23.98 -55.76
C ASN A 214 38.46 24.96 -56.75
N LEU A 215 37.22 25.39 -56.51
CA LEU A 215 36.53 26.35 -57.36
C LEU A 215 37.16 27.75 -57.24
N THR A 216 37.50 28.20 -56.04
CA THR A 216 38.26 29.44 -55.80
C THR A 216 39.60 29.42 -56.54
N ASN A 217 40.36 28.33 -56.42
CA ASN A 217 41.63 28.16 -57.12
C ASN A 217 41.48 28.19 -58.66
N LYS A 218 40.38 27.64 -59.20
CA LYS A 218 40.08 27.74 -60.64
C LYS A 218 39.76 29.17 -61.04
N LEU A 219 38.92 29.87 -60.28
CA LEU A 219 38.58 31.27 -60.52
C LEU A 219 39.83 32.16 -60.49
N ASP A 220 40.71 31.99 -59.51
CA ASP A 220 41.96 32.75 -59.45
C ASP A 220 42.84 32.52 -60.68
N ARG A 221 42.95 31.27 -61.15
CA ARG A 221 43.67 30.95 -62.40
C ARG A 221 43.05 31.62 -63.61
N GLU A 222 41.72 31.60 -63.74
CA GLU A 222 41.01 32.26 -64.83
C GLU A 222 41.18 33.78 -64.78
N ILE A 223 41.12 34.40 -63.59
CA ILE A 223 41.38 35.84 -63.40
C ILE A 223 42.80 36.19 -63.84
N HIS A 224 43.80 35.41 -63.44
CA HIS A 224 45.19 35.62 -63.86
C HIS A 224 45.38 35.45 -65.37
N ALA A 225 44.74 34.45 -65.97
CA ALA A 225 44.78 34.23 -67.42
C ALA A 225 44.11 35.38 -68.19
N LEU A 226 42.93 35.83 -67.76
CA LEU A 226 42.23 36.98 -68.36
C LEU A 226 43.03 38.27 -68.22
N ARG A 227 43.67 38.50 -67.06
CA ARG A 227 44.56 39.65 -66.87
C ARG A 227 45.75 39.62 -67.84
N ALA A 228 46.39 38.45 -67.99
CA ALA A 228 47.50 38.31 -68.93
C ALA A 228 47.08 38.55 -70.39
N GLN A 229 45.91 38.02 -70.80
CA GLN A 229 45.34 38.29 -72.13
C GLN A 229 45.00 39.77 -72.34
N LEU A 230 44.46 40.43 -71.31
CA LEU A 230 44.16 41.86 -71.36
C LEU A 230 45.45 42.70 -71.51
N GLU A 231 46.51 42.37 -70.76
CA GLU A 231 47.79 43.03 -70.88
C GLU A 231 48.40 42.84 -72.27
N ALA A 232 48.39 41.62 -72.81
CA ALA A 232 48.84 41.34 -74.17
C ALA A 232 48.03 42.12 -75.22
N GLY A 233 46.69 42.13 -75.11
CA GLY A 233 45.81 42.89 -76.00
C GLY A 233 46.07 44.40 -75.94
N LYS A 234 46.36 44.95 -74.76
CA LYS A 234 46.77 46.35 -74.60
C LYS A 234 48.04 46.67 -75.40
N TYR A 235 49.05 45.79 -75.34
CA TYR A 235 50.30 45.98 -76.12
C TYR A 235 50.06 45.89 -77.62
N GLU A 236 49.19 44.99 -78.09
CA GLU A 236 48.82 44.90 -79.51
C GLU A 236 48.12 46.19 -79.98
N VAL A 237 47.15 46.72 -79.22
CA VAL A 237 46.49 47.99 -79.56
C VAL A 237 47.48 49.15 -79.64
N ILE A 238 48.40 49.26 -78.67
CA ILE A 238 49.45 50.30 -78.68
C ILE A 238 50.33 50.16 -79.94
N LYS A 239 50.73 48.93 -80.29
CA LYS A 239 51.53 48.65 -81.48
C LYS A 239 50.81 49.05 -82.78
N TYR A 240 49.52 48.75 -82.90
CA TYR A 240 48.70 49.18 -84.04
C TYR A 240 48.61 50.71 -84.13
N CYS A 241 48.37 51.41 -83.02
CA CYS A 241 48.31 52.88 -83.00
C CYS A 241 49.63 53.52 -83.46
N ILE A 242 50.77 53.00 -83.00
CA ILE A 242 52.09 53.48 -83.44
C ILE A 242 52.27 53.24 -84.94
N GLY A 243 51.93 52.04 -85.43
CA GLY A 243 52.04 51.70 -86.84
C GLY A 243 51.18 52.60 -87.76
N THR A 244 49.94 52.90 -87.35
CA THR A 244 49.05 53.77 -88.13
C THR A 244 49.52 55.23 -88.12
N LEU A 245 49.95 55.75 -86.96
CA LEU A 245 50.52 57.11 -86.88
C LEU A 245 51.73 57.26 -87.81
N VAL A 246 52.66 56.30 -87.78
CA VAL A 246 53.84 56.31 -88.66
C VAL A 246 53.45 56.21 -90.14
N SER A 247 52.49 55.35 -90.49
CA SER A 247 52.00 55.23 -91.87
C SER A 247 51.38 56.54 -92.38
N ILE A 248 50.56 57.21 -91.57
CA ILE A 248 49.95 58.49 -91.93
C ILE A 248 51.04 59.55 -92.11
N SER A 249 52.00 59.64 -91.18
CA SER A 249 53.12 60.58 -91.29
C SER A 249 53.99 60.31 -92.53
N ALA A 250 54.26 59.05 -92.87
CA ALA A 250 55.02 58.68 -94.06
C ALA A 250 54.30 59.08 -95.35
N VAL A 251 52.99 58.82 -95.44
CA VAL A 251 52.16 59.25 -96.58
C VAL A 251 52.12 60.78 -96.67
N GLY A 252 51.93 61.48 -95.55
CA GLY A 252 51.94 62.95 -95.52
C GLY A 252 53.26 63.55 -96.00
N LEU A 253 54.40 63.00 -95.57
CA LEU A 253 55.73 63.41 -96.05
C LEU A 253 55.93 63.12 -97.54
N ALA A 254 55.45 61.97 -98.04
CA ALA A 254 55.54 61.62 -99.45
C ALA A 254 54.74 62.60 -100.33
N VAL A 255 53.54 62.99 -99.90
CA VAL A 255 52.73 64.00 -100.58
C VAL A 255 53.42 65.37 -100.57
N LEU A 256 53.92 65.82 -99.42
CA LEU A 256 54.67 67.09 -99.34
C LEU A 256 55.89 67.12 -100.28
N ARG A 257 56.59 65.99 -100.46
CA ARG A 257 57.70 65.88 -101.42
C ARG A 257 57.28 65.93 -102.90
N LEU A 258 56.03 65.60 -103.24
CA LEU A 258 55.52 65.70 -104.61
C LEU A 258 55.02 67.11 -104.95
N TYR A 259 54.62 67.89 -103.94
CA TYR A 259 54.11 69.26 -104.10
C TYR A 259 55.16 70.36 -103.83
N ALA A 260 56.36 69.99 -103.38
CA ALA A 260 57.53 70.87 -103.24
C ALA A 260 58.50 70.68 -104.41
#